data_AF-A0A3C2DC69-F1
#
_entry.id   AF-A0A3C2DC69-F1
#
_cell.length_a   1.000
_cell.length_b   1.000
_cell.length_c   1.000
_cell.angle_alpha   90.00
_cell.angle_beta   90.00
_cell.angle_gamma   90.00
#
_symmetry.space_group_name_H-M   'P 1'
#
loop_
_entity.id
_entity.type
_entity.pdbx_description
1 polymer ?
#
loop_
_entity_poly.entity_id
_entity_poly.type
_entity_poly.pdbx_seq_one_letter_code
_entity_poly.pdbx_strand_id
1 'polypeptide(L)'
;MMIPDFSDVPLERHDPKPLVDEVALAEWATRVAAETGHTPNDLARDTPEQISVPALATAADHDELDFLQTWPGAAPYLRGPYPTMYASQPWTVRQYAGYSTAEESNAFYLRNLA
;
A
#
# COMPACT_ATOMS: atom_id res chain seq x y z
N MET A 1 9.97 40.71 15.97
CA MET A 1 9.88 39.41 15.27
C MET A 1 8.46 39.32 14.72
N MET A 2 8.30 39.33 13.41
CA MET A 2 6.98 39.36 12.75
C MET A 2 6.43 37.94 12.69
N ILE A 3 5.20 37.73 13.17
CA ILE A 3 4.51 36.45 13.04
C ILE A 3 3.93 36.40 11.61
N PRO A 4 4.23 35.37 10.80
CA PRO A 4 3.63 35.25 9.48
C PRO A 4 2.12 34.97 9.60
N ASP A 5 1.31 35.62 8.78
CA ASP A 5 -0.14 35.42 8.68
C ASP A 5 -0.46 34.50 7.49
N PHE A 6 -1.14 33.39 7.78
CA PHE A 6 -1.49 32.36 6.80
C PHE A 6 -2.99 32.32 6.48
N SER A 7 -3.79 33.25 7.00
CA SER A 7 -5.25 33.27 6.80
C SER A 7 -5.66 33.37 5.33
N ASP A 8 -4.83 34.01 4.51
CA ASP A 8 -5.04 34.18 3.06
C ASP A 8 -4.12 33.28 2.20
N VAL A 9 -3.35 32.36 2.79
CA VAL A 9 -2.44 31.49 2.04
C VAL A 9 -3.22 30.25 1.55
N PRO A 10 -3.36 30.05 0.22
CA PRO A 10 -4.07 28.90 -0.31
C PRO A 10 -3.35 27.59 -0.01
N LEU A 11 -4.10 26.54 0.29
CA LEU A 11 -3.57 25.19 0.51
C LEU A 11 -3.05 24.56 -0.79
N GLU A 12 -3.66 24.92 -1.93
CA GLU A 12 -3.31 24.34 -3.22
C GLU A 12 -1.97 24.85 -3.72
N ARG A 13 -1.14 23.91 -4.18
CA ARG A 13 0.07 24.24 -4.93
C ARG A 13 -0.32 24.58 -6.36
N HIS A 14 0.08 25.74 -6.85
CA HIS A 14 -0.10 26.15 -8.24
C HIS A 14 1.19 26.06 -9.07
N ASP A 15 2.27 25.60 -8.46
CA ASP A 15 3.53 25.37 -9.17
C ASP A 15 3.46 24.07 -10.00
N PRO A 16 3.62 24.15 -11.33
CA PRO A 16 3.52 23.00 -12.23
C PRO A 16 4.72 22.04 -12.13
N LYS A 17 5.80 22.42 -11.43
CA LYS A 17 6.98 21.55 -11.31
C LYS A 17 6.64 20.30 -10.48
N PRO A 18 6.96 19.08 -10.93
CA PRO A 18 6.78 17.87 -10.12
C PRO A 18 7.52 18.00 -8.78
N LEU A 19 6.89 17.50 -7.70
CA LEU A 19 7.48 17.51 -6.35
C LEU A 19 8.70 16.59 -6.23
N VAL A 20 8.70 15.51 -6.99
CA VAL A 20 9.74 14.49 -7.01
C VAL A 20 10.17 14.33 -8.46
N ASP A 21 11.43 14.65 -8.72
CA ASP A 21 12.12 14.46 -9.98
C ASP A 21 13.44 13.69 -9.70
N GLU A 22 14.20 13.40 -10.76
CA GLU A 22 15.49 12.69 -10.63
C GLU A 22 16.48 13.41 -9.70
N VAL A 23 16.43 14.76 -9.66
CA VAL A 23 17.31 15.57 -8.81
C VAL A 23 16.93 15.40 -7.35
N ALA A 24 15.64 15.50 -7.02
CA ALA A 24 15.15 15.27 -5.66
C ALA A 24 15.48 13.85 -5.17
N LEU A 25 15.41 12.84 -6.05
CA LEU A 25 15.78 11.46 -5.72
C LEU A 25 17.28 11.33 -5.43
N ALA A 26 18.14 11.98 -6.21
CA ALA A 26 19.58 11.99 -5.98
C ALA A 26 19.98 12.71 -4.67
N GLU A 27 19.33 13.84 -4.37
CA GLU A 27 19.50 14.54 -3.10
C GLU A 27 19.07 13.66 -1.91
N TRP A 28 17.94 12.96 -2.03
CA TRP A 28 17.49 12.01 -1.02
C TRP A 28 18.51 10.87 -0.82
N ALA A 29 18.99 10.25 -1.90
CA ALA A 29 19.98 9.19 -1.82
C ALA A 29 21.27 9.63 -1.13
N THR A 30 21.70 10.88 -1.39
CA THR A 30 22.86 11.50 -0.73
C THR A 30 22.64 11.65 0.77
N ARG A 31 21.45 12.08 1.19
CA ARG A 31 21.11 12.21 2.63
C ARG A 31 21.05 10.85 3.32
N VAL A 32 20.45 9.85 2.68
CA VAL A 32 20.43 8.47 3.21
C VAL A 32 21.84 7.96 3.48
N ALA A 33 22.75 8.15 2.51
CA ALA A 33 24.15 7.76 2.68
C ALA A 33 24.84 8.54 3.82
N ALA A 34 24.59 9.84 3.93
CA ALA A 34 25.17 10.67 4.99
C ALA A 34 24.68 10.30 6.40
N GLU A 35 23.40 9.90 6.54
CA GLU A 35 22.80 9.59 7.83
C GLU A 35 23.03 8.13 8.27
N THR A 36 23.04 7.19 7.32
CA THR A 36 23.04 5.75 7.62
C THR A 36 24.39 5.07 7.31
N GLY A 37 25.26 5.73 6.54
CA GLY A 37 26.49 5.13 6.02
C GLY A 37 26.27 4.10 4.90
N HIS A 38 25.03 3.93 4.41
CA HIS A 38 24.65 2.95 3.39
C HIS A 38 23.93 3.65 2.22
N THR A 39 24.08 3.13 1.01
CA THR A 39 23.28 3.62 -0.13
C THR A 39 21.84 3.10 -0.02
N PRO A 40 20.86 3.75 -0.68
CA PRO A 40 19.50 3.22 -0.73
C PRO A 40 19.38 1.77 -1.21
N ASN A 41 20.28 1.34 -2.10
CA ASN A 41 20.30 -0.02 -2.63
C ASN A 41 20.81 -1.03 -1.59
N ASP A 42 21.77 -0.65 -0.75
CA ASP A 42 22.24 -1.49 0.36
C ASP A 42 21.14 -1.71 1.42
N LEU A 43 20.15 -0.82 1.44
CA LEU A 43 18.98 -0.89 2.33
C LEU A 43 17.80 -1.65 1.70
N ALA A 44 17.94 -2.17 0.48
CA ALA A 44 16.93 -3.03 -0.12
C ALA A 44 16.77 -4.32 0.70
N ARG A 45 15.52 -4.77 0.85
CA ARG A 45 15.19 -5.96 1.64
C ARG A 45 14.84 -7.12 0.74
N ASP A 46 15.68 -8.14 0.73
CA ASP A 46 15.37 -9.39 0.05
C ASP A 46 14.33 -10.19 0.83
N THR A 47 13.28 -10.61 0.12
CA THR A 47 12.24 -11.47 0.67
C THR A 47 12.48 -12.95 0.33
N PRO A 48 11.87 -13.89 1.06
CA PRO A 48 11.92 -15.31 0.72
C PRO A 48 11.44 -15.63 -0.70
N GLU A 49 10.61 -14.75 -1.29
CA GLU A 49 10.12 -14.85 -2.68
C GLU A 49 11.17 -14.44 -3.73
N GLN A 50 12.42 -14.15 -3.34
CA GLN A 50 13.51 -13.72 -4.22
C GLN A 50 13.24 -12.36 -4.89
N ILE A 51 12.46 -11.51 -4.21
CA ILE A 51 12.17 -10.14 -4.64
C ILE A 51 12.94 -9.19 -3.73
N SER A 52 13.75 -8.32 -4.32
CA SER A 52 14.41 -7.24 -3.58
C SER A 52 13.46 -6.05 -3.47
N VAL A 53 13.01 -5.73 -2.26
CA VAL A 53 12.11 -4.61 -2.00
C VAL A 53 12.95 -3.35 -1.78
N PRO A 54 12.83 -2.31 -2.63
CA PRO A 54 13.63 -1.10 -2.49
C PRO A 54 13.25 -0.32 -1.23
N ALA A 55 14.20 0.46 -0.69
CA ALA A 55 13.96 1.31 0.48
C ALA A 55 12.93 2.43 0.23
N LEU A 56 12.73 2.81 -1.03
CA LEU A 56 11.73 3.76 -1.48
C LEU A 56 11.21 3.36 -2.86
N ALA A 57 9.89 3.30 -3.02
CA ALA A 57 9.22 3.18 -4.30
C ALA A 57 8.60 4.52 -4.70
N THR A 58 8.57 4.82 -5.99
CA THR A 58 8.23 6.09 -6.62
C THR A 58 7.23 5.87 -7.76
N ALA A 59 6.81 6.96 -8.42
CA ALA A 59 5.97 6.85 -9.60
C ALA A 59 6.68 6.14 -10.77
N ALA A 60 8.00 6.35 -10.92
CA ALA A 60 8.79 5.73 -11.98
C ALA A 60 8.74 4.19 -11.92
N ASP A 61 8.56 3.60 -10.72
CA ASP A 61 8.47 2.16 -10.54
C ASP A 61 7.20 1.53 -11.11
N HIS A 62 6.20 2.34 -11.48
CA HIS A 62 4.96 1.87 -12.10
C HIS A 62 4.75 2.33 -13.55
N ASP A 63 5.64 3.15 -14.12
CA ASP A 63 5.46 3.76 -15.45
C ASP A 63 5.34 2.71 -16.57
N GLU A 64 5.97 1.55 -16.40
CA GLU A 64 5.97 0.45 -17.39
C GLU A 64 4.87 -0.60 -17.17
N LEU A 65 4.02 -0.43 -16.14
CA LEU A 65 2.97 -1.42 -15.82
C LEU A 65 1.76 -1.27 -16.74
N ASP A 66 1.51 -2.27 -17.57
CA ASP A 66 0.41 -2.30 -18.56
C ASP A 66 -0.97 -2.62 -17.97
N PHE A 67 -1.05 -2.96 -16.68
CA PHE A 67 -2.26 -3.47 -16.01
C PHE A 67 -2.87 -2.51 -14.97
N LEU A 68 -2.39 -1.26 -14.88
CA LEU A 68 -2.89 -0.28 -13.89
C LEU A 68 -4.32 0.18 -14.18
N GLN A 69 -4.72 0.25 -15.45
CA GLN A 69 -6.01 0.79 -15.90
C GLN A 69 -7.10 -0.30 -15.98
N THR A 70 -7.23 -1.10 -14.92
CA THR A 70 -8.23 -2.18 -14.83
C THR A 70 -9.41 -1.81 -13.93
N TRP A 71 -10.52 -2.53 -14.08
CA TRP A 71 -11.76 -2.33 -13.31
C TRP A 71 -12.08 -3.56 -12.45
N PRO A 72 -12.56 -3.38 -11.21
CA PRO A 72 -13.06 -4.51 -10.42
C PRO A 72 -14.26 -5.16 -11.14
N GLY A 73 -14.36 -6.48 -11.10
CA GLY A 73 -15.43 -7.22 -11.79
C GLY A 73 -15.27 -7.37 -13.30
N ALA A 74 -14.13 -6.96 -13.87
CA ALA A 74 -13.80 -7.18 -15.28
C ALA A 74 -12.43 -7.87 -15.41
N ALA A 75 -12.27 -8.76 -16.39
CA ALA A 75 -10.99 -9.41 -16.68
C ALA A 75 -9.89 -8.36 -16.90
N PRO A 76 -8.66 -8.54 -16.36
CA PRO A 76 -8.12 -9.75 -15.72
C PRO A 76 -8.43 -9.87 -14.21
N TYR A 77 -9.37 -9.08 -13.68
CA TYR A 77 -9.81 -9.10 -12.27
C TYR A 77 -8.73 -8.71 -11.24
N LEU A 78 -7.70 -7.96 -11.67
CA LEU A 78 -6.61 -7.52 -10.79
C LEU A 78 -7.11 -6.73 -9.58
N ARG A 79 -8.17 -5.93 -9.76
CA ARG A 79 -8.79 -5.12 -8.69
C ARG A 79 -9.94 -5.81 -7.97
N GLY A 80 -10.12 -7.11 -8.23
CA GLY A 80 -11.10 -7.96 -7.58
C GLY A 80 -12.17 -8.52 -8.53
N PRO A 81 -12.82 -9.64 -8.15
CA PRO A 81 -13.75 -10.37 -9.02
C PRO A 81 -15.15 -9.75 -9.12
N TYR A 82 -15.52 -8.80 -8.25
CA TYR A 82 -16.87 -8.22 -8.21
C TYR A 82 -16.83 -6.69 -8.41
N PRO A 83 -17.77 -6.08 -9.14
CA PRO A 83 -17.71 -4.65 -9.48
C PRO A 83 -17.71 -3.69 -8.28
N THR A 84 -18.40 -4.06 -7.20
CA THR A 84 -18.53 -3.21 -6.00
C THR A 84 -17.62 -3.66 -4.85
N MET A 85 -16.97 -4.82 -4.98
CA MET A 85 -16.19 -5.47 -3.92
C MET A 85 -16.89 -5.35 -2.55
N TYR A 86 -16.21 -4.79 -1.56
CA TYR A 86 -16.70 -4.69 -0.18
C TYR A 86 -17.57 -3.47 0.08
N ALA A 87 -17.83 -2.60 -0.91
CA ALA A 87 -18.68 -1.42 -0.73
C ALA A 87 -20.15 -1.80 -0.46
N SER A 88 -20.64 -2.90 -1.04
CA SER A 88 -22.01 -3.40 -0.83
C SER A 88 -22.07 -4.66 0.03
N GLN A 89 -21.05 -5.51 0.00
CA GLN A 89 -21.01 -6.77 0.74
C GLN A 89 -19.58 -7.07 1.21
N PRO A 90 -19.29 -7.03 2.52
CA PRO A 90 -17.96 -7.35 3.03
C PRO A 90 -17.62 -8.83 2.81
N TRP A 91 -16.34 -9.18 2.96
CA TRP A 91 -15.93 -10.58 2.94
C TRP A 91 -16.65 -11.37 4.04
N THR A 92 -16.96 -12.64 3.76
CA THR A 92 -17.57 -13.49 4.78
C THR A 92 -16.53 -13.79 5.87
N VAL A 93 -16.85 -13.47 7.12
CA VAL A 93 -16.09 -13.98 8.26
C VAL A 93 -16.32 -15.50 8.34
N ARG A 94 -15.27 -16.28 8.07
CA ARG A 94 -15.32 -17.75 8.11
C ARG A 94 -14.20 -18.27 9.00
N GLN A 95 -14.48 -18.29 10.30
CA GLN A 95 -13.52 -18.79 11.29
C GLN A 95 -13.40 -20.32 11.16
N TYR A 96 -12.19 -20.79 10.87
CA TYR A 96 -11.88 -22.21 11.00
C TYR A 96 -11.86 -22.56 12.48
N ALA A 97 -12.75 -23.46 12.86
CA ALA A 97 -12.98 -23.88 14.22
C ALA A 97 -13.31 -25.37 14.23
N GLY A 98 -13.01 -26.03 15.34
CA GLY A 98 -13.33 -27.43 15.57
C GLY A 98 -12.72 -27.90 16.88
N TYR A 99 -13.42 -28.79 17.57
CA TYR A 99 -12.97 -29.45 18.78
C TYR A 99 -12.95 -30.97 18.59
N SER A 100 -12.37 -31.67 19.55
CA SER A 100 -12.11 -33.11 19.47
C SER A 100 -13.35 -33.95 19.13
N THR A 101 -14.53 -33.58 19.64
CA THR A 101 -15.79 -34.28 19.33
C THR A 101 -16.72 -33.46 18.43
N ALA A 102 -17.61 -34.15 17.73
CA ALA A 102 -18.59 -33.52 16.85
C ALA A 102 -19.59 -32.66 17.64
N GLU A 103 -19.99 -33.12 18.82
CA GLU A 103 -20.92 -32.42 19.70
C GLU A 103 -20.33 -31.11 20.23
N GLU A 104 -19.09 -31.14 20.72
CA GLU A 104 -18.39 -29.94 21.19
C GLU A 104 -18.17 -28.93 20.07
N SER A 105 -17.83 -29.42 18.88
CA SER A 105 -17.69 -28.61 17.68
C SER A 105 -19.01 -27.93 17.31
N ASN A 106 -20.12 -28.69 17.28
CA ASN A 106 -21.44 -28.15 16.96
C ASN A 106 -21.88 -27.06 17.95
N ALA A 107 -21.73 -27.33 19.26
CA ALA A 107 -22.07 -26.37 20.29
C ALA A 107 -21.25 -25.07 20.15
N PHE A 108 -19.99 -25.15 19.73
CA PHE A 108 -19.16 -23.98 19.47
C PHE A 108 -19.58 -23.21 18.22
N TYR A 109 -19.89 -23.91 17.12
CA TYR A 109 -20.33 -23.25 15.89
C TYR A 109 -21.61 -22.45 16.12
N LEU A 110 -22.57 -22.99 16.88
CA LEU A 110 -23.80 -22.28 17.23
C LEU A 110 -23.52 -21.01 18.04
N ARG A 111 -22.58 -21.06 18.99
CA ARG A 111 -22.16 -19.86 19.75
C ARG A 111 -21.48 -18.81 18.87
N ASN A 112 -20.77 -19.21 17.82
CA ASN A 112 -20.09 -18.28 16.91
C ASN A 112 -21.02 -17.62 15.90
N LEU A 113 -22.22 -18.18 15.67
CA LEU A 113 -23.23 -17.63 14.77
C LEU A 113 -24.20 -16.67 15.48
N ALA A 114 -24.33 -16.79 16.81
CA ALA A 114 -25.22 -15.99 17.66
C ALA A 114 -24.59 -14.64 18.03
#